data_AF-A0A7V9SYY0-F1
#
_entry.id   AF-A0A7V9SYY0-F1
#
_cell.length_a   1.000
_cell.length_b   1.000
_cell.length_c   1.000
_cell.angle_alpha   90.00
_cell.angle_beta   90.00
_cell.angle_gamma   90.00
#
_symmetry.space_group_name_H-M   'P 1'
#
loop_
_entity.id
_entity.type
_entity.pdbx_description
1 polymer ?
#
loop_
_entity_poly.entity_id
_entity_poly.type
_entity_poly.pdbx_seq_one_letter_code
_entity_poly.pdbx_strand_id
1 'polypeptide(L)'
;MPNDPEKQTPPPVADRLIYYVQDAEWPLFVDQHAESHTLVGGQAVPISRANRPLTKLLYKHEEKAPTNDGLIAARRVLDMLAHDSGEVRELHTRAAFHEGAVFYELAPGRVIRVDEKGYKLDPDPPVYFRAVKNLQPLPDPAPGAKLEDVATWVNLKTDRDRRLFLTYVTLAALAHISRPILQTTGVMGAGKSTAGRVVKRLLDPTGNEAVTIDRRDFLQKAAHCYILMLDNQNSL
;
A
#
# COMPACT_ATOMS: atom_id res chain seq x y z
N MET A 1 26.51 -18.18 54.57
CA MET A 1 25.31 -17.66 53.88
C MET A 1 25.45 -18.04 52.43
N PRO A 2 24.47 -18.70 51.79
CA PRO A 2 24.56 -18.97 50.36
C PRO A 2 24.38 -17.64 49.62
N ASN A 3 25.32 -17.31 48.73
CA ASN A 3 25.19 -16.19 47.79
C ASN A 3 23.95 -16.43 46.92
N ASP A 4 22.97 -15.54 47.03
CA ASP A 4 21.87 -15.45 46.08
C ASP A 4 22.49 -15.13 44.69
N PRO A 5 22.18 -15.87 43.62
CA PRO A 5 22.73 -15.55 42.30
C PRO A 5 22.31 -14.14 41.90
N GLU A 6 23.28 -13.29 41.57
CA GLU A 6 23.04 -11.93 41.07
C GLU A 6 22.04 -12.00 39.91
N LYS A 7 20.82 -11.51 40.13
CA LYS A 7 19.83 -11.36 39.06
C LYS A 7 20.39 -10.35 38.06
N GLN A 8 20.92 -10.84 36.94
CA GLN A 8 21.32 -9.99 35.82
C GLN A 8 20.13 -9.13 35.41
N THR A 9 20.31 -7.81 35.45
CA THR A 9 19.28 -6.88 35.00
C THR A 9 19.12 -7.08 33.49
N PRO A 10 17.89 -7.33 32.99
CA PRO A 10 17.70 -7.51 31.55
C PRO A 10 18.16 -6.24 30.82
N PRO A 11 18.67 -6.36 29.57
CA PRO A 11 19.06 -5.20 28.79
C PRO A 11 17.90 -4.19 28.67
N PRO A 12 18.21 -2.91 28.41
CA PRO A 12 17.21 -1.90 28.08
C PRO A 12 16.16 -2.41 27.08
N VAL A 13 14.92 -1.94 27.21
CA VAL A 13 13.82 -2.32 26.29
C VAL A 13 14.19 -2.03 24.82
N ALA A 14 14.94 -0.94 24.59
CA ALA A 14 15.39 -0.56 23.25
C ALA A 14 16.28 -1.62 22.62
N ASP A 15 17.31 -2.07 23.34
CA ASP A 15 18.29 -3.05 22.86
C ASP A 15 17.62 -4.38 22.53
N ARG A 16 16.66 -4.79 23.37
CA ARG A 16 15.87 -6.01 23.13
C ARG A 16 14.97 -5.86 21.90
N LEU A 17 14.30 -4.72 21.72
CA LEU A 17 13.49 -4.46 20.52
C LEU A 17 14.36 -4.49 19.25
N ILE A 18 15.55 -3.90 19.27
CA ILE A 18 16.48 -3.92 18.14
C ILE A 18 16.88 -5.37 17.83
N TYR A 19 17.26 -6.13 18.85
CA TYR A 19 17.57 -7.54 18.71
C TYR A 19 16.39 -8.33 18.11
N TYR A 20 15.16 -8.14 18.61
CA TYR A 20 13.99 -8.85 18.07
C TYR A 20 13.64 -8.46 16.64
N VAL A 21 13.89 -7.22 16.23
CA VAL A 21 13.70 -6.79 14.83
C VAL A 21 14.70 -7.50 13.91
N GLN A 22 15.95 -7.64 14.36
CA GLN A 22 16.99 -8.38 13.62
C GLN A 22 16.72 -9.89 13.60
N ASP A 23 16.34 -10.47 14.73
CA ASP A 23 15.97 -11.90 14.88
C ASP A 23 14.74 -12.27 14.04
N ALA A 24 13.78 -11.35 13.93
CA ALA A 24 12.61 -11.50 13.05
C ALA A 24 12.92 -11.17 11.58
N GLU A 25 14.16 -10.83 11.24
CA GLU A 25 14.64 -10.48 9.89
C GLU A 25 13.79 -9.39 9.22
N TRP A 26 13.31 -8.42 10.00
CA TRP A 26 12.55 -7.31 9.43
C TRP A 26 13.46 -6.45 8.55
N PRO A 27 13.15 -6.28 7.25
CA PRO A 27 13.91 -5.41 6.37
C PRO A 27 13.97 -3.99 6.94
N LEU A 28 15.12 -3.33 6.79
CA LEU A 28 15.34 -1.93 7.11
C LEU A 28 15.86 -1.22 5.87
N PHE A 29 15.14 -0.21 5.41
CA PHE A 29 15.40 0.45 4.13
C PHE A 29 14.87 1.88 4.15
N VAL A 30 15.29 2.70 3.18
CA VAL A 30 14.71 4.02 2.94
C VAL A 30 13.85 4.00 1.68
N ASP A 31 12.80 4.82 1.67
CA ASP A 31 11.96 4.97 0.47
C ASP A 31 12.56 5.97 -0.53
N GLN A 32 11.87 6.16 -1.66
CA GLN A 32 12.27 7.13 -2.70
C GLN A 32 12.30 8.60 -2.23
N HIS A 33 11.85 8.89 -1.01
CA HIS A 33 11.87 10.21 -0.38
C HIS A 33 12.82 10.27 0.83
N ALA A 34 13.68 9.26 1.00
CA ALA A 34 14.60 9.12 2.11
C ALA A 34 13.91 8.98 3.48
N GLU A 35 12.64 8.55 3.54
CA GLU A 35 12.00 8.19 4.81
C GLU A 35 12.35 6.74 5.16
N SER A 36 12.77 6.50 6.41
CA SER A 36 13.14 5.17 6.90
C SER A 36 11.92 4.30 7.18
N HIS A 37 12.01 3.04 6.76
CA HIS A 37 10.92 2.08 6.81
C HIS A 37 11.40 0.71 7.28
N THR A 38 10.44 -0.06 7.77
CA THR A 38 10.57 -1.51 7.93
C THR A 38 9.38 -2.23 7.29
N LEU A 39 9.54 -3.50 6.92
CA LEU A 39 8.46 -4.30 6.35
C LEU A 39 7.83 -5.20 7.41
N VAL A 40 6.55 -4.98 7.73
CA VAL A 40 5.83 -5.78 8.73
C VAL A 40 4.48 -6.23 8.19
N GLY A 41 4.23 -7.54 8.18
CA GLY A 41 2.99 -8.10 7.66
C GLY A 41 2.75 -7.75 6.19
N GLY A 42 3.83 -7.63 5.41
CA GLY A 42 3.81 -7.28 3.99
C GLY A 42 3.46 -5.82 3.68
N GLN A 43 3.57 -4.91 4.66
CA GLN A 43 3.46 -3.47 4.44
C GLN A 43 4.72 -2.73 4.87
N ALA A 44 5.10 -1.72 4.08
CA ALA A 44 6.13 -0.77 4.49
C ALA A 44 5.56 0.17 5.56
N VAL A 45 6.10 0.07 6.77
CA VAL A 45 5.75 0.90 7.93
C VAL A 45 6.88 1.88 8.18
N PRO A 46 6.62 3.20 8.18
CA PRO A 46 7.62 4.18 8.57
C PRO A 46 8.13 3.88 9.98
N ILE A 47 9.45 3.89 10.18
CA ILE A 47 10.04 3.59 11.51
C ILE A 47 9.53 4.60 12.54
N SER A 48 9.36 5.86 12.13
CA SER A 48 8.74 6.93 12.91
C SER A 48 7.33 6.59 13.44
N ARG A 49 6.61 5.63 12.83
CA ARG A 49 5.24 5.20 13.19
C ARG A 49 5.16 3.74 13.61
N ALA A 50 6.29 3.06 13.82
CA ALA A 50 6.36 1.63 14.11
C ALA A 50 6.02 1.23 15.56
N ASN A 51 5.43 2.11 16.38
CA ASN A 51 5.10 1.78 17.78
C ASN A 51 4.23 0.53 17.91
N ARG A 52 3.16 0.42 17.11
CA ARG A 52 2.26 -0.74 17.17
C ARG A 52 2.95 -2.07 16.84
N PRO A 53 3.69 -2.20 15.71
CA PRO A 53 4.39 -3.44 15.42
C PRO A 53 5.51 -3.74 16.44
N LEU A 54 6.27 -2.75 16.91
CA LEU A 54 7.29 -2.94 17.94
C LEU A 54 6.71 -3.40 19.28
N THR A 55 5.61 -2.80 19.73
CA THR A 55 4.88 -3.24 20.92
C THR A 55 4.41 -4.69 20.78
N LYS A 56 3.85 -5.05 19.61
CA LYS A 56 3.43 -6.43 19.34
C LYS A 56 4.61 -7.41 19.38
N LEU A 57 5.76 -7.00 18.84
CA LEU A 57 6.98 -7.81 18.81
C LEU A 57 7.49 -8.08 20.23
N LEU A 58 7.64 -7.03 21.07
CA LEU A 58 8.04 -7.22 22.47
C LEU A 58 7.06 -8.10 23.23
N TYR A 59 5.76 -7.85 23.09
CA TYR A 59 4.75 -8.63 23.79
C TYR A 59 4.77 -10.11 23.39
N LYS A 60 5.07 -10.43 22.13
CA LYS A 60 5.23 -11.81 21.67
C LYS A 60 6.42 -12.52 22.34
N HIS A 61 7.51 -11.81 22.62
CA HIS A 61 8.71 -12.39 23.23
C HIS A 61 8.66 -12.42 24.76
N GLU A 62 7.98 -11.45 25.39
CA GLU A 62 8.10 -11.24 26.83
C GLU A 62 6.77 -11.08 27.58
N GLU A 63 5.64 -11.02 26.88
CA GLU A 63 4.31 -10.74 27.43
C GLU A 63 4.23 -9.41 28.22
N LYS A 64 5.11 -8.46 27.88
CA LYS A 64 5.22 -7.14 28.51
C LYS A 64 5.02 -6.00 27.53
N ALA A 65 4.50 -4.89 28.04
CA ALA A 65 4.41 -3.64 27.29
C ALA A 65 5.75 -2.89 27.34
N PRO A 66 6.19 -2.27 26.23
CA PRO A 66 7.38 -1.42 26.24
C PRO A 66 7.09 -0.11 26.97
N THR A 67 8.14 0.51 27.50
CA THR A 67 8.08 1.92 27.93
C THR A 67 8.13 2.84 26.70
N ASN A 68 7.58 4.06 26.82
CA ASN A 68 7.67 5.06 25.75
C ASN A 68 9.12 5.41 25.39
N ASP A 69 9.99 5.55 26.39
CA ASP A 69 11.41 5.83 26.16
C ASP A 69 12.11 4.68 25.44
N GLY A 70 11.76 3.42 25.78
CA GLY A 70 12.25 2.24 25.07
C GLY A 70 11.86 2.23 23.60
N LEU A 71 10.60 2.57 23.27
CA LEU A 71 10.13 2.69 21.89
C LEU A 71 10.82 3.82 21.11
N ILE A 72 11.02 4.98 21.75
CA ILE A 72 11.70 6.12 21.13
C ILE A 72 13.17 5.76 20.84
N ALA A 73 13.88 5.19 21.82
CA ALA A 73 15.28 4.80 21.65
C ALA A 73 15.44 3.69 20.59
N ALA A 74 14.59 2.66 20.60
CA ALA A 74 14.59 1.63 19.56
C ALA A 74 14.39 2.23 18.16
N ARG A 75 13.36 3.06 17.97
CA ARG A 75 13.09 3.70 16.66
C ARG A 75 14.26 4.56 16.17
N ARG A 76 14.97 5.27 17.06
CA ARG A 76 16.14 6.07 16.68
C ARG A 76 17.28 5.21 16.12
N VAL A 77 17.54 4.06 16.74
CA VAL A 77 18.57 3.15 16.24
C VAL A 77 18.11 2.47 14.95
N LEU A 78 16.86 2.03 14.87
CA LEU A 78 16.32 1.42 13.66
C LEU A 78 16.30 2.39 12.47
N ASP A 79 16.00 3.66 12.71
CA ASP A 79 16.07 4.74 11.72
C ASP A 79 17.49 4.90 11.17
N MET A 80 18.49 5.01 12.05
CA MET A 80 19.90 5.02 11.67
C MET A 80 20.29 3.76 10.88
N LEU A 81 19.90 2.57 11.35
CA LEU A 81 20.20 1.30 10.67
C LEU A 81 19.58 1.21 9.28
N ALA A 82 18.37 1.75 9.09
CA ALA A 82 17.72 1.81 7.78
C ALA A 82 18.43 2.76 6.82
N HIS A 83 19.00 3.87 7.32
CA HIS A 83 19.84 4.75 6.50
C HIS A 83 21.21 4.13 6.20
N ASP A 84 21.82 3.44 7.18
CA ASP A 84 23.13 2.78 7.04
C ASP A 84 23.07 1.51 6.19
N SER A 85 21.90 0.90 5.99
CA SER A 85 21.76 -0.32 5.19
C SER A 85 22.10 -0.11 3.71
N GLY A 86 22.00 1.14 3.22
CA GLY A 86 22.15 1.47 1.80
C GLY A 86 21.00 0.97 0.91
N GLU A 87 19.98 0.34 1.49
CA GLU A 87 18.87 -0.25 0.76
C GLU A 87 17.80 0.82 0.46
N VAL A 88 17.56 1.07 -0.82
CA VAL A 88 16.54 2.02 -1.29
C VAL A 88 15.43 1.26 -2.01
N ARG A 89 14.19 1.37 -1.51
CA ARG A 89 13.01 0.71 -2.10
C ARG A 89 11.97 1.73 -2.52
N GLU A 90 11.52 1.67 -3.77
CA GLU A 90 10.34 2.44 -4.18
C GLU A 90 9.09 1.83 -3.54
N LEU A 91 8.29 2.68 -2.88
CA LEU A 91 7.02 2.28 -2.33
C LEU A 91 5.86 2.64 -3.26
N HIS A 92 5.03 1.64 -3.57
CA HIS A 92 3.88 1.74 -4.48
C HIS A 92 2.55 1.73 -3.71
N THR A 93 1.47 2.28 -4.29
CA THR A 93 0.17 2.38 -3.58
C THR A 93 -0.73 1.17 -3.79
N ARG A 94 -0.70 0.51 -4.94
CA ARG A 94 -1.60 -0.62 -5.26
C ARG A 94 -0.99 -1.58 -6.27
N ALA A 95 -0.32 -1.05 -7.28
CA ALA A 95 0.32 -1.85 -8.31
C ALA A 95 1.74 -1.34 -8.57
N ALA A 96 2.61 -2.28 -8.88
CA ALA A 96 4.00 -2.06 -9.25
C ALA A 96 4.34 -2.92 -10.47
N PHE A 97 5.34 -2.52 -11.24
CA PHE A 97 5.84 -3.33 -12.33
C PHE A 97 7.30 -3.66 -12.05
N HIS A 98 7.65 -4.94 -12.20
CA HIS A 98 9.00 -5.41 -12.00
C HIS A 98 9.25 -6.62 -12.90
N GLU A 99 10.34 -6.58 -13.68
CA GLU A 99 10.82 -7.68 -14.53
C GLU A 99 9.74 -8.39 -15.36
N GLY A 100 8.95 -7.61 -16.12
CA GLY A 100 7.95 -8.16 -17.04
C GLY A 100 6.63 -8.57 -16.39
N ALA A 101 6.47 -8.37 -15.07
CA ALA A 101 5.24 -8.67 -14.35
C ALA A 101 4.66 -7.45 -13.64
N VAL A 102 3.33 -7.40 -13.54
CA VAL A 102 2.61 -6.47 -12.67
C VAL A 102 2.33 -7.17 -11.35
N PHE A 103 2.73 -6.54 -10.25
CA PHE A 103 2.41 -6.96 -8.90
C PHE A 103 1.27 -6.07 -8.40
N TYR A 104 0.17 -6.69 -7.99
CA TYR A 104 -1.05 -5.99 -7.57
C TYR A 104 -1.40 -6.37 -6.14
N GLU A 105 -1.39 -5.41 -5.23
CA GLU A 105 -1.75 -5.62 -3.83
C GLU A 105 -3.26 -5.75 -3.71
N LEU A 106 -3.74 -6.93 -3.32
CA LEU A 106 -5.14 -7.15 -3.00
C LEU A 106 -5.45 -6.62 -1.60
N ALA A 107 -4.60 -6.92 -0.64
CA ALA A 107 -4.68 -6.47 0.74
C ALA A 107 -3.25 -6.42 1.32
N PRO A 108 -3.05 -5.80 2.50
CA PRO A 108 -1.76 -5.83 3.20
C PRO A 108 -1.10 -7.22 3.20
N GLY A 109 0.06 -7.34 2.56
CA GLY A 109 0.81 -8.60 2.45
C GLY A 109 0.17 -9.71 1.59
N ARG A 110 -0.86 -9.38 0.82
CA ARG A 110 -1.50 -10.26 -0.17
C ARG A 110 -1.36 -9.64 -1.55
N VAL A 111 -0.37 -10.09 -2.30
CA VAL A 111 -0.02 -9.54 -3.61
C VAL A 111 -0.19 -10.62 -4.66
N ILE A 112 -0.81 -10.28 -5.80
CA ILE A 112 -0.81 -11.15 -6.97
C ILE A 112 0.26 -10.68 -7.96
N ARG A 113 0.98 -11.63 -8.54
CA ARG A 113 1.84 -11.43 -9.71
C ARG A 113 1.02 -11.74 -10.95
N VAL A 114 1.03 -10.85 -11.92
CA VAL A 114 0.36 -10.98 -13.22
C VAL A 114 1.41 -10.87 -14.32
N ASP A 115 1.54 -11.90 -15.15
CA ASP A 115 2.42 -11.94 -16.31
C ASP A 115 1.74 -12.61 -17.50
N GLU A 116 2.48 -12.87 -18.58
CA GLU A 116 1.98 -13.49 -19.81
C GLU A 116 1.34 -14.87 -19.59
N LYS A 117 1.65 -15.56 -18.49
CA LYS A 117 1.13 -16.90 -18.16
C LYS A 117 -0.15 -16.84 -17.32
N GLY A 118 -0.57 -15.66 -16.89
CA GLY A 118 -1.73 -15.44 -16.04
C GLY A 118 -1.37 -14.77 -14.73
N TYR A 119 -2.11 -15.09 -13.67
CA TYR A 119 -1.88 -14.52 -12.34
C TYR A 119 -1.78 -15.59 -11.26
N LYS A 120 -1.04 -15.27 -10.18
CA LYS A 120 -0.94 -16.10 -8.97
C LYS A 120 -0.66 -15.22 -7.76
N LEU A 121 -1.03 -15.69 -6.57
CA LEU A 121 -0.56 -15.07 -5.33
C LEU A 121 0.97 -15.21 -5.23
N ASP A 122 1.65 -14.14 -4.87
CA ASP A 122 3.08 -14.09 -4.64
C ASP A 122 3.35 -13.89 -3.15
N PRO A 123 3.90 -14.91 -2.44
CA PRO A 123 4.16 -14.81 -1.01
C PRO A 123 5.36 -13.94 -0.67
N ASP A 124 6.24 -13.65 -1.62
CA ASP A 124 7.46 -12.85 -1.43
C ASP A 124 7.71 -11.94 -2.64
N PRO A 125 6.85 -10.92 -2.85
CA PRO A 125 6.96 -10.05 -4.01
C PRO A 125 8.23 -9.17 -3.91
N PRO A 126 8.94 -8.92 -5.03
CA PRO A 126 10.14 -8.09 -5.06
C PRO A 126 9.85 -6.57 -4.96
N VAL A 127 8.59 -6.19 -4.70
CA VAL A 127 8.09 -4.81 -4.68
C VAL A 127 7.39 -4.54 -3.36
N TYR A 128 7.52 -3.31 -2.85
CA TYR A 128 6.93 -2.93 -1.57
C TYR A 128 5.77 -1.94 -1.75
N PHE A 129 4.75 -2.10 -0.91
CA PHE A 129 3.56 -1.26 -0.92
C PHE A 129 3.49 -0.37 0.32
N ARG A 130 3.00 0.86 0.13
CA ARG A 130 2.78 1.85 1.18
C ARG A 130 1.64 1.40 2.11
N ALA A 131 1.82 1.62 3.41
CA ALA A 131 0.73 1.46 4.38
C ALA A 131 -0.29 2.63 4.27
N VAL A 132 -1.22 2.55 3.32
CA VAL A 132 -2.26 3.57 3.12
C VAL A 132 -3.55 3.20 3.86
N LYS A 133 -3.87 3.96 4.92
CA LYS A 133 -5.02 3.69 5.81
C LYS A 133 -6.38 3.61 5.10
N ASN A 134 -6.58 4.41 4.04
CA ASN A 134 -7.87 4.49 3.35
C ASN A 134 -8.02 3.46 2.24
N LEU A 135 -6.95 2.75 1.88
CA LEU A 135 -6.95 1.73 0.84
C LEU A 135 -7.71 0.50 1.33
N GLN A 136 -8.71 0.05 0.57
CA GLN A 136 -9.55 -1.08 0.93
C GLN A 136 -9.06 -2.37 0.25
N PRO A 137 -9.34 -3.54 0.85
CA PRO A 137 -8.98 -4.80 0.23
C PRO A 137 -9.78 -5.06 -1.06
N LEU A 138 -9.14 -5.71 -2.02
CA LEU A 138 -9.77 -6.32 -3.18
C LEU A 138 -10.05 -7.80 -2.90
N PRO A 139 -11.11 -8.37 -3.50
CA PRO A 139 -11.34 -9.81 -3.44
C PRO A 139 -10.27 -10.56 -4.24
N ASP A 140 -10.22 -11.88 -4.02
CA ASP A 140 -9.39 -12.73 -4.86
C ASP A 140 -9.97 -12.79 -6.28
N PRO A 141 -9.12 -12.73 -7.31
CA PRO A 141 -9.58 -12.84 -8.69
C PRO A 141 -10.26 -14.19 -8.91
N ALA A 142 -11.43 -14.15 -9.54
CA ALA A 142 -12.18 -15.33 -9.93
C ALA A 142 -12.01 -15.60 -11.43
N PRO A 143 -11.80 -16.86 -11.86
CA PRO A 143 -11.73 -17.19 -13.28
C PRO A 143 -13.10 -17.02 -13.96
N GLY A 144 -13.09 -16.83 -15.28
CA GLY A 144 -14.30 -16.84 -16.12
C GLY A 144 -14.99 -15.51 -16.33
N ALA A 145 -14.58 -14.45 -15.62
CA ALA A 145 -15.03 -13.09 -15.90
C ALA A 145 -14.41 -12.56 -17.20
N LYS A 146 -15.17 -11.75 -17.94
CA LYS A 146 -14.71 -11.08 -19.15
C LYS A 146 -14.56 -9.59 -18.89
N LEU A 147 -13.58 -8.96 -19.53
CA LEU A 147 -13.38 -7.50 -19.43
C LEU A 147 -14.64 -6.74 -19.88
N GLU A 148 -15.35 -7.29 -20.86
CA GLU A 148 -16.58 -6.75 -21.41
C GLU A 148 -17.73 -6.67 -20.39
N ASP A 149 -17.70 -7.48 -19.33
CA ASP A 149 -18.74 -7.49 -18.30
C ASP A 149 -18.79 -6.15 -17.55
N VAL A 150 -17.64 -5.48 -17.40
CA VAL A 150 -17.55 -4.16 -16.75
C VAL A 150 -18.34 -3.10 -17.51
N ALA A 151 -18.40 -3.19 -18.84
CA ALA A 151 -19.17 -2.24 -19.65
C ALA A 151 -20.68 -2.33 -19.42
N THR A 152 -21.19 -3.44 -18.86
CA THR A 152 -22.62 -3.61 -18.54
C THR A 152 -23.04 -2.81 -17.31
N TRP A 153 -22.10 -2.38 -16.48
CA TRP A 153 -22.36 -1.63 -15.23
C TRP A 153 -22.37 -0.11 -15.43
N VAL A 154 -22.08 0.37 -16.65
CA VAL A 154 -21.92 1.79 -16.97
C VAL A 154 -22.73 2.19 -18.20
N ASN A 155 -23.17 3.45 -18.24
CA ASN A 155 -23.98 3.98 -19.34
C ASN A 155 -23.08 4.56 -20.45
N LEU A 156 -22.70 3.72 -21.42
CA LEU A 156 -21.86 4.11 -22.58
C LEU A 156 -22.75 4.28 -23.81
N LYS A 157 -22.59 5.39 -24.55
CA LYS A 157 -23.52 5.78 -25.62
C LYS A 157 -23.16 5.21 -26.98
N THR A 158 -21.87 5.03 -27.24
CA THR A 158 -21.37 4.59 -28.53
C THR A 158 -20.36 3.46 -28.37
N ASP A 159 -20.15 2.69 -29.44
CA ASP A 159 -19.08 1.68 -29.47
C ASP A 159 -17.69 2.30 -29.28
N ARG A 160 -17.52 3.56 -29.66
CA ARG A 160 -16.30 4.33 -29.40
C ARG A 160 -16.10 4.53 -27.89
N ASP A 161 -17.13 4.95 -27.17
CA ASP A 161 -17.07 5.12 -25.71
C ASP A 161 -16.81 3.78 -25.01
N ARG A 162 -17.44 2.71 -25.51
CA ARG A 162 -17.19 1.34 -25.03
C ARG A 162 -15.72 0.95 -25.17
N ARG A 163 -15.13 1.13 -26.35
CA ARG A 163 -13.72 0.83 -26.57
C ARG A 163 -12.81 1.67 -25.68
N LEU A 164 -13.04 2.99 -25.62
CA LEU A 164 -12.23 3.89 -24.77
C LEU A 164 -12.30 3.52 -23.29
N PHE A 165 -13.49 3.19 -22.78
CA PHE A 165 -13.68 2.79 -21.39
C PHE A 165 -12.95 1.48 -21.07
N LEU A 166 -13.12 0.45 -21.91
CA LEU A 166 -12.44 -0.84 -21.69
C LEU A 166 -10.92 -0.70 -21.81
N THR A 167 -10.42 0.07 -22.78
CA THR A 167 -8.99 0.39 -22.88
C THR A 167 -8.48 1.08 -21.61
N TYR A 168 -9.23 2.06 -21.09
CA TYR A 168 -8.86 2.71 -19.84
C TYR A 168 -8.80 1.73 -18.66
N VAL A 169 -9.82 0.87 -18.49
CA VAL A 169 -9.85 -0.13 -17.39
C VAL A 169 -8.64 -1.07 -17.48
N THR A 170 -8.28 -1.52 -18.68
CA THR A 170 -7.08 -2.36 -18.89
C THR A 170 -5.80 -1.62 -18.56
N LEU A 171 -5.60 -0.41 -19.10
CA LEU A 171 -4.39 0.37 -18.89
C LEU A 171 -4.23 0.83 -17.43
N ALA A 172 -5.34 1.10 -16.73
CA ALA A 172 -5.31 1.49 -15.33
C ALA A 172 -4.68 0.42 -14.43
N ALA A 173 -4.81 -0.87 -14.77
CA ALA A 173 -4.17 -1.95 -14.03
C ALA A 173 -2.66 -2.06 -14.28
N LEU A 174 -2.12 -1.44 -15.34
CA LEU A 174 -0.73 -1.56 -15.75
C LEU A 174 0.12 -0.43 -15.14
N ALA A 175 0.79 -0.73 -14.03
CA ALA A 175 1.54 0.25 -13.24
C ALA A 175 2.65 1.00 -14.00
N HIS A 176 3.26 0.37 -15.00
CA HIS A 176 4.37 0.92 -15.80
C HIS A 176 3.93 1.80 -16.98
N ILE A 177 2.64 1.87 -17.27
CA ILE A 177 2.13 2.67 -18.39
C ILE A 177 1.52 3.95 -17.82
N SER A 178 1.77 5.07 -18.50
CA SER A 178 1.12 6.34 -18.16
C SER A 178 -0.40 6.18 -18.21
N ARG A 179 -1.05 6.37 -17.06
CA ARG A 179 -2.51 6.24 -16.92
C ARG A 179 -3.17 7.56 -17.31
N PRO A 180 -3.98 7.62 -18.38
CA PRO A 180 -4.76 8.82 -18.66
C PRO A 180 -5.77 9.06 -17.53
N ILE A 181 -6.15 10.31 -17.28
CA ILE A 181 -7.21 10.60 -16.31
C ILE A 181 -8.56 10.27 -16.96
N LEU A 182 -9.36 9.39 -16.33
CA LEU A 182 -10.73 9.17 -16.77
C LEU A 182 -11.60 10.38 -16.40
N GLN A 183 -11.86 11.21 -17.41
CA GLN A 183 -12.79 12.32 -17.31
C GLN A 183 -14.10 11.96 -17.99
N THR A 184 -15.17 11.81 -17.20
CA THR A 184 -16.51 11.52 -17.72
C THR A 184 -17.31 12.81 -17.90
N THR A 185 -17.94 12.99 -19.07
CA THR A 185 -18.75 14.16 -19.42
C THR A 185 -20.18 13.75 -19.81
N GLY A 186 -21.11 14.69 -19.79
CA GLY A 186 -22.53 14.44 -20.08
C GLY A 186 -23.49 15.18 -19.15
N VAL A 187 -24.78 15.11 -19.48
CA VAL A 187 -25.86 15.80 -18.74
C VAL A 187 -26.00 15.30 -17.30
N MET A 188 -26.71 16.06 -16.46
CA MET A 188 -27.07 15.63 -15.11
C MET A 188 -27.84 14.30 -15.18
N GLY A 189 -27.51 13.35 -14.30
CA GLY A 189 -28.12 12.01 -14.32
C GLY A 189 -27.56 11.03 -15.36
N ALA A 190 -26.56 11.39 -16.17
CA ALA A 190 -25.99 10.50 -17.19
C ALA A 190 -25.15 9.32 -16.65
N GLY A 191 -24.95 9.19 -15.33
CA GLY A 191 -24.16 8.10 -14.74
C GLY A 191 -22.63 8.33 -14.72
N LYS A 192 -22.17 9.58 -14.89
CA LYS A 192 -20.74 9.97 -14.91
C LYS A 192 -19.96 9.50 -13.68
N SER A 193 -20.44 9.87 -12.49
CA SER A 193 -19.85 9.49 -11.22
C SER A 193 -19.92 7.98 -11.02
N THR A 194 -21.01 7.33 -11.48
CA THR A 194 -21.15 5.87 -11.42
C THR A 194 -20.04 5.17 -12.19
N ALA A 195 -19.72 5.62 -13.40
CA ALA A 195 -18.64 5.03 -14.18
C ALA A 195 -17.27 5.15 -13.48
N GLY A 196 -16.98 6.32 -12.90
CA GLY A 196 -15.76 6.51 -12.08
C GLY A 196 -15.72 5.57 -10.87
N ARG A 197 -16.84 5.45 -10.14
CA ARG A 197 -16.94 4.55 -8.97
C ARG A 197 -16.78 3.08 -9.33
N VAL A 198 -17.31 2.66 -10.48
CA VAL A 198 -17.15 1.28 -10.98
C VAL A 198 -15.67 0.96 -11.16
N VAL A 199 -14.90 1.80 -11.86
CA VAL A 199 -13.46 1.59 -12.02
C VAL A 199 -12.74 1.65 -10.67
N LYS A 200 -13.06 2.66 -9.85
CA LYS A 200 -12.44 2.85 -8.54
C LYS A 200 -12.62 1.62 -7.66
N ARG A 201 -13.83 1.07 -7.57
CA ARG A 201 -14.11 -0.13 -6.75
C ARG A 201 -13.50 -1.41 -7.33
N LEU A 202 -13.42 -1.51 -8.66
CA LEU A 202 -12.87 -2.68 -9.33
C LEU A 202 -11.36 -2.79 -9.14
N LEU A 203 -10.65 -1.66 -9.17
CA LEU A 203 -9.18 -1.65 -9.26
C LEU A 203 -8.48 -1.02 -8.06
N ASP A 204 -9.09 -0.05 -7.39
CA ASP A 204 -8.46 0.70 -6.31
C ASP A 204 -9.47 1.21 -5.27
N PRO A 205 -10.21 0.31 -4.60
CA PRO A 205 -11.24 0.72 -3.66
C PRO A 205 -10.61 1.49 -2.49
N THR A 206 -11.25 2.60 -2.12
CA THR A 206 -10.83 3.46 -1.01
C THR A 206 -12.05 3.86 -0.18
N GLY A 207 -11.85 4.16 1.11
CA GLY A 207 -12.94 4.58 2.00
C GLY A 207 -13.68 5.83 1.50
N ASN A 208 -12.93 6.81 0.97
CA ASN A 208 -13.47 7.92 0.19
C ASN A 208 -13.10 7.69 -1.27
N GLU A 209 -14.09 7.50 -2.14
CA GLU A 209 -13.86 7.17 -3.55
C GLU A 209 -13.43 8.37 -4.38
N ALA A 210 -14.12 9.51 -4.21
CA ALA A 210 -13.83 10.74 -4.94
C ALA A 210 -12.86 11.64 -4.17
N VAL A 211 -11.98 12.30 -4.90
CA VAL A 211 -11.04 13.30 -4.38
C VAL A 211 -11.44 14.68 -4.86
N THR A 212 -11.63 15.60 -3.92
CA THR A 212 -11.81 17.02 -4.20
C THR A 212 -10.45 17.70 -4.33
N ILE A 213 -10.30 18.60 -5.31
CA ILE A 213 -9.10 19.41 -5.47
C ILE A 213 -9.13 20.55 -4.44
N ASP A 214 -8.30 20.43 -3.40
CA ASP A 214 -7.96 21.51 -2.47
C ASP A 214 -6.43 21.67 -2.47
N ARG A 215 -5.93 22.87 -2.77
CA ARG A 215 -4.49 23.15 -2.86
C ARG A 215 -3.71 22.76 -1.61
N ARG A 216 -4.35 22.72 -0.44
CA ARG A 216 -3.67 22.42 0.83
C ARG A 216 -3.36 20.93 1.01
N ASP A 217 -4.18 20.03 0.48
CA ASP A 217 -4.09 18.59 0.77
C ASP A 217 -4.23 17.66 -0.45
N PHE A 218 -4.44 18.23 -1.64
CA PHE A 218 -4.67 17.46 -2.87
C PHE A 218 -3.54 16.48 -3.18
N LEU A 219 -2.28 16.92 -3.09
CA LEU A 219 -1.12 16.07 -3.38
C LEU A 219 -1.06 14.85 -2.45
N GLN A 220 -1.38 15.04 -1.16
CA GLN A 220 -1.44 13.94 -0.20
C GLN A 220 -2.58 12.97 -0.53
N LYS A 221 -3.78 13.48 -0.83
CA LYS A 221 -4.92 12.65 -1.23
C LYS A 221 -4.63 11.86 -2.51
N ALA A 222 -3.97 12.49 -3.48
CA ALA A 222 -3.58 11.86 -4.73
C ALA A 222 -2.52 10.78 -4.52
N ALA A 223 -1.50 11.03 -3.68
CA ALA A 223 -0.48 10.03 -3.35
C ALA A 223 -1.06 8.78 -2.63
N HIS A 224 -2.15 8.96 -1.88
CA HIS A 224 -2.84 7.88 -1.17
C HIS A 224 -3.84 7.09 -2.04
N CYS A 225 -3.91 7.35 -3.33
CA CYS A 225 -4.78 6.62 -4.26
C CYS A 225 -3.96 6.14 -5.46
N TYR A 226 -4.19 4.92 -5.92
CA TYR A 226 -3.61 4.44 -7.17
C TYR A 226 -4.36 4.96 -8.39
N ILE A 227 -5.70 5.01 -8.29
CA ILE A 227 -6.59 5.65 -9.25
C ILE A 227 -7.21 6.88 -8.60
N LEU A 228 -6.85 8.05 -9.14
CA LEU A 228 -7.42 9.32 -8.71
C LEU A 228 -8.79 9.53 -9.39
N MET A 229 -9.88 9.40 -8.63
CA MET A 229 -11.22 9.72 -9.13
C MET A 229 -11.57 11.17 -8.77
N LEU A 230 -11.57 12.03 -9.78
CA LEU A 230 -12.03 13.42 -9.66
C LEU A 230 -13.50 13.48 -10.04
N ASP A 231 -14.38 13.69 -9.06
CA ASP A 231 -15.81 13.88 -9.29
C ASP A 231 -16.15 15.38 -9.19
N ASN A 232 -17.12 15.83 -10.00
CA ASN A 232 -17.69 17.17 -9.94
C ASN A 232 -16.67 18.34 -9.91
N GLN A 233 -15.73 18.36 -10.84
CA GLN A 233 -14.82 19.50 -11.01
C GLN A 233 -15.56 20.65 -11.70
N ASN A 234 -15.90 21.70 -10.95
CA ASN A 234 -16.60 22.87 -11.48
C ASN A 234 -15.70 23.78 -12.35
N SER A 235 -14.40 23.50 -12.42
CA SER A 235 -13.44 24.15 -13.30
C SER A 235 -12.16 23.30 -13.36
N LEU A 236 -11.72 22.90 -14.56
CA LEU A 236 -10.34 22.44 -14.80
C LEU A 236 -9.50 23.65 -15.25
#